data_AF-A0A420EJU2-F1
#
_entry.id   AF-A0A420EJU2-F1
#
_cell.length_a   1.000
_cell.length_b   1.000
_cell.length_c   1.000
_cell.angle_alpha   90.00
_cell.angle_beta   90.00
_cell.angle_gamma   90.00
#
_symmetry.space_group_name_H-M   'P 1'
#
loop_
_entity.id
_entity.type
_entity.pdbx_description
1 polymer ?
#
loop_
_entity_poly.entity_id
_entity_poly.type
_entity_poly.pdbx_seq_one_letter_code
_entity_poly.pdbx_strand_id
1 'polypeptide(L)'
;MNTLSSFSDFSSCDYADFLEQNSFMDHGIRPLHLSSSRLVGKAYTVRCDAGDNLMVHAAIYKAPPGSILVIDAGDVRSAVAGGNVCATAQQRGIKGFIIDGVIRDVGEIRRLDFSVYA
;
A
#
# COMPACT_ATOMS: atom_id res chain seq x y z
N MET A 1 23.78 -8.57 5.49
CA MET A 1 22.45 -9.09 5.12
C MET A 1 21.43 -7.97 5.34
N ASN A 2 20.63 -7.62 4.34
CA ASN A 2 19.63 -6.57 4.46
C ASN A 2 18.40 -7.18 5.16
N THR A 3 18.10 -6.78 6.39
CA THR A 3 17.07 -7.39 7.26
C THR A 3 15.70 -7.54 6.59
N LEU A 4 15.37 -6.70 5.62
CA LEU A 4 14.11 -6.76 4.87
C LEU A 4 13.97 -7.99 3.97
N SER A 5 15.06 -8.57 3.46
CA SER A 5 14.98 -9.73 2.56
C SER A 5 14.63 -11.02 3.30
N SER A 6 14.82 -11.07 4.62
CA SER A 6 14.42 -12.24 5.43
C SER A 6 12.92 -12.30 5.66
N PHE A 7 12.22 -11.16 5.66
CA PHE A 7 10.77 -11.12 5.88
C PHE A 7 9.96 -11.65 4.68
N SER A 8 10.54 -11.69 3.48
CA SER A 8 9.88 -12.32 2.33
C SER A 8 9.83 -13.85 2.42
N ASP A 9 10.65 -14.45 3.29
CA ASP A 9 10.74 -15.91 3.42
C ASP A 9 9.58 -16.49 4.24
N PHE A 10 8.89 -15.66 5.03
CA PHE A 10 7.79 -16.07 5.91
C PHE A 10 6.42 -15.70 5.33
N SER A 11 5.41 -16.53 5.63
CA SER A 11 4.02 -16.13 5.42
C SER A 11 3.61 -15.01 6.37
N SER A 12 2.62 -14.19 5.98
CA SER A 12 2.07 -13.19 6.90
C SER A 12 1.48 -13.84 8.16
N CYS A 13 0.96 -15.07 8.03
CA CYS A 13 0.45 -15.85 9.17
C CYS A 13 1.59 -16.34 10.06
N ASP A 14 2.68 -16.87 9.50
CA ASP A 14 3.83 -17.36 10.27
C ASP A 14 4.47 -16.21 11.04
N TYR A 15 4.53 -15.02 10.44
CA TYR A 15 5.01 -13.83 11.12
C TYR A 15 4.04 -13.36 12.21
N ALA A 16 2.73 -13.47 11.96
CA ALA A 16 1.67 -13.09 12.91
C ALA A 16 1.70 -13.89 14.22
N ASP A 17 2.13 -15.15 14.19
CA ASP A 17 2.21 -16.02 15.38
C ASP A 17 3.11 -15.45 16.50
N PHE A 18 4.01 -14.51 16.16
CA PHE A 18 4.93 -13.87 17.10
C PHE A 18 4.54 -12.44 17.48
N LEU A 19 3.42 -11.92 16.97
CA LEU A 19 3.00 -10.54 17.18
C LEU A 19 1.91 -10.41 18.23
N GLU A 20 1.84 -9.23 18.84
CA GLU A 20 0.72 -8.86 19.71
C GLU A 20 -0.55 -8.59 18.90
N GLN A 21 -1.71 -8.75 19.54
CA GLN A 21 -3.02 -8.61 18.89
C GLN A 21 -3.27 -7.23 18.24
N ASN A 22 -2.56 -6.19 18.68
CA ASN A 22 -2.65 -4.82 18.14
C ASN A 22 -1.71 -4.56 16.94
N SER A 23 -0.99 -5.57 16.46
CA SER A 23 0.00 -5.43 15.37
C SER A 23 -0.60 -5.62 13.97
N PHE A 24 -1.93 -5.72 13.86
CA PHE A 24 -2.64 -6.00 12.60
C PHE A 24 -3.43 -4.79 12.12
N MET A 25 -3.53 -4.64 10.80
CA MET A 25 -4.43 -3.69 10.17
C MET A 25 -5.90 -4.11 10.34
N ASP A 26 -6.82 -3.16 10.17
CA ASP A 26 -8.25 -3.44 10.14
C ASP A 26 -8.59 -4.50 9.07
N HIS A 27 -9.48 -5.44 9.41
CA HIS A 27 -9.82 -6.56 8.53
C HIS A 27 -10.63 -6.15 7.28
N GLY A 28 -11.12 -4.91 7.26
CA GLY A 28 -11.76 -4.27 6.11
C GLY A 28 -10.77 -3.99 4.99
N ILE A 29 -9.51 -3.73 5.32
CA ILE A 29 -8.45 -3.49 4.34
C ILE A 29 -8.04 -4.81 3.70
N ARG A 30 -8.38 -4.98 2.42
CA ARG A 30 -8.25 -6.25 1.70
C ARG A 30 -7.47 -6.07 0.40
N PRO A 31 -6.81 -7.13 -0.10
CA PRO A 31 -6.17 -7.06 -1.40
C PRO A 31 -7.22 -6.75 -2.48
N LEU A 32 -6.94 -5.74 -3.30
CA LEU A 32 -7.86 -5.27 -4.33
C LEU A 32 -8.05 -6.31 -5.46
N HIS A 33 -7.07 -7.19 -5.65
CA HIS A 33 -7.17 -8.32 -6.58
C HIS A 33 -6.37 -9.54 -6.09
N LEU A 34 -6.83 -10.74 -6.46
CA LEU A 34 -6.26 -12.01 -5.98
C LEU A 34 -4.82 -12.26 -6.44
N SER A 35 -4.38 -11.62 -7.53
CA SER A 35 -2.99 -11.72 -8.00
C SER A 35 -2.05 -10.75 -7.31
N SER A 36 -2.52 -9.91 -6.37
CA SER A 36 -1.66 -9.00 -5.64
C SER A 36 -0.54 -9.78 -4.94
N SER A 37 0.70 -9.41 -5.25
CA SER A 37 1.87 -10.00 -4.61
C SER A 37 1.91 -9.63 -3.13
N ARG A 38 2.50 -10.51 -2.32
CA ARG A 38 2.77 -10.20 -0.91
C ARG A 38 3.68 -8.98 -0.83
N LEU A 39 3.28 -8.02 0.00
CA LEU A 39 4.06 -6.81 0.24
C LEU A 39 4.96 -6.98 1.46
N VAL A 40 6.26 -6.78 1.24
CA VAL A 40 7.28 -6.69 2.30
C VAL A 40 8.18 -5.50 2.02
N GLY A 41 8.24 -4.56 2.95
CA GLY A 41 8.98 -3.31 2.78
C GLY A 41 8.80 -2.36 3.96
N LYS A 42 9.54 -1.25 3.93
CA LYS A 42 9.38 -0.19 4.93
C LYS A 42 8.12 0.61 4.63
N ALA A 43 7.31 0.84 5.65
CA ALA A 43 6.17 1.74 5.56
C ALA A 43 6.65 3.19 5.39
N TYR A 44 6.06 3.89 4.43
CA TYR A 44 6.12 5.34 4.34
C TYR A 44 4.69 5.86 4.54
N THR A 45 4.43 6.42 5.71
CA THR A 45 3.10 6.80 6.13
C THR A 45 2.67 8.11 5.50
N VAL A 46 1.43 8.17 5.04
CA VAL A 46 0.80 9.34 4.43
C VAL A 46 -0.51 9.59 5.14
N ARG A 47 -0.78 10.85 5.48
CA ARG A 47 -2.07 11.27 6.01
C ARG A 47 -2.65 12.34 5.09
N CYS A 48 -3.90 12.16 4.73
CA CYS A 48 -4.68 13.07 3.91
C CYS A 48 -5.80 13.71 4.73
N ASP A 49 -6.21 14.90 4.32
CA ASP A 49 -7.47 15.48 4.76
C ASP A 49 -8.62 14.94 3.89
N ALA A 50 -9.84 15.00 4.42
CA ALA A 50 -11.05 14.56 3.71
C ALA A 50 -11.17 15.25 2.33
N GLY A 51 -11.23 14.46 1.25
CA GLY A 51 -11.31 14.98 -0.12
C GLY A 51 -9.98 15.40 -0.76
N ASP A 52 -8.85 15.27 -0.07
CA ASP A 52 -7.52 15.60 -0.59
C ASP A 52 -6.66 14.35 -0.85
N ASN A 53 -5.79 14.43 -1.86
CA ASN A 53 -4.79 13.39 -2.13
C ASN A 53 -3.39 13.95 -2.45
N LEU A 54 -3.15 15.24 -2.20
CA LEU A 54 -1.89 15.89 -2.55
C LEU A 54 -0.70 15.22 -1.86
N MET A 55 -0.89 14.78 -0.62
CA MET A 55 0.17 14.11 0.13
C MET A 55 0.49 12.70 -0.39
N VAL A 56 -0.44 12.00 -1.04
CA VAL A 56 -0.15 10.75 -1.76
C VAL A 56 0.79 11.03 -2.93
N HIS A 57 0.48 12.07 -3.71
CA HIS A 57 1.36 12.50 -4.79
C HIS A 57 2.74 12.90 -4.25
N ALA A 58 2.83 13.72 -3.20
CA ALA A 58 4.12 14.10 -2.63
C ALA A 58 4.93 12.89 -2.12
N ALA A 59 4.27 11.91 -1.50
CA ALA A 59 4.90 10.71 -0.97
C ALA A 59 5.53 9.84 -2.06
N ILE A 60 4.90 9.71 -3.22
CA ILE A 60 5.46 8.95 -4.37
C ILE A 60 6.84 9.48 -4.80
N TYR A 61 7.09 10.78 -4.66
CA TYR A 61 8.38 11.38 -5.05
C TYR A 61 9.39 11.44 -3.90
N LYS A 62 8.93 11.38 -2.64
CA LYS A 62 9.78 11.49 -1.44
C LYS A 62 10.18 10.14 -0.86
N ALA A 63 9.34 9.12 -1.02
CA ALA A 63 9.58 7.81 -0.45
C ALA A 63 10.77 7.13 -1.17
N PRO A 64 11.70 6.48 -0.43
CA PRO A 64 12.77 5.72 -1.03
C PRO A 64 12.23 4.55 -1.89
N PRO A 65 12.91 4.17 -2.99
CA PRO A 65 12.58 2.95 -3.72
C PRO A 65 12.55 1.73 -2.79
N GLY A 66 11.57 0.86 -2.97
CA GLY A 66 11.31 -0.30 -2.11
C GLY A 66 10.32 -0.03 -0.97
N SER A 67 9.84 1.21 -0.80
CA SER A 67 8.84 1.57 0.20
C SER A 67 7.44 1.08 -0.16
N ILE A 68 6.61 0.91 0.86
CA ILE A 68 5.16 0.69 0.76
C ILE A 68 4.49 1.96 1.32
N LEU A 69 3.63 2.60 0.54
CA LEU A 69 2.86 3.73 1.09
C LEU A 69 1.72 3.21 1.94
N VAL A 70 1.63 3.65 3.19
CA VAL A 70 0.52 3.36 4.10
C VAL A 70 -0.27 4.65 4.28
N ILE A 71 -1.49 4.68 3.77
CA ILE A 71 -2.24 5.91 3.51
C ILE A 71 -3.48 5.92 4.39
N ASP A 72 -3.57 6.89 5.30
CA ASP A 72 -4.82 7.33 5.95
C ASP A 72 -5.48 8.36 5.01
N ALA A 73 -6.62 7.99 4.39
CA ALA A 73 -7.31 8.84 3.42
C ALA A 73 -8.14 9.96 4.06
N GLY A 74 -8.37 9.94 5.37
CA GLY A 74 -9.22 10.90 6.09
C GLY A 74 -10.72 10.73 5.87
N ASP A 75 -11.17 10.26 4.70
CA ASP A 75 -12.55 9.81 4.45
C ASP A 75 -12.66 8.74 3.34
N VAL A 76 -13.89 8.28 3.08
CA VAL A 76 -14.22 7.30 2.02
C VAL A 76 -15.07 7.91 0.90
N ARG A 77 -15.19 9.24 0.84
CA ARG A 77 -16.05 9.93 -0.13
C ARG A 77 -15.38 10.05 -1.50
N SER A 78 -14.06 10.08 -1.53
CA SER A 78 -13.27 10.22 -2.75
C SER A 78 -12.04 9.33 -2.75
N ALA A 79 -11.69 8.83 -3.93
CA ALA A 79 -10.52 7.99 -4.10
C ALA A 79 -9.21 8.78 -4.01
N VAL A 80 -8.27 8.32 -3.19
CA VAL A 80 -6.94 8.96 -3.02
C VAL A 80 -5.99 8.62 -4.17
N ALA A 81 -6.22 7.51 -4.87
CA ALA A 81 -5.42 7.06 -6.00
C ALA A 81 -6.27 6.37 -7.08
N GLY A 82 -5.65 6.15 -8.24
CA GLY A 82 -6.20 5.42 -9.38
C GLY A 82 -5.07 4.86 -10.25
N GLY A 83 -5.38 4.42 -11.46
CA GLY A 83 -4.46 3.67 -12.33
C GLY A 83 -3.17 4.44 -12.63
N ASN A 84 -3.29 5.69 -13.08
CA ASN A 84 -2.16 6.56 -13.41
C ASN A 84 -1.25 6.86 -12.20
N VAL A 85 -1.84 7.01 -11.02
CA VAL A 85 -1.10 7.25 -9.77
C VAL A 85 -0.30 6.00 -9.39
N CYS A 86 -0.92 4.82 -9.48
CA CYS A 86 -0.27 3.54 -9.23
C CYS A 86 0.86 3.27 -10.24
N ALA A 87 0.65 3.53 -11.53
CA ALA A 87 1.68 3.39 -12.55
C ALA A 87 2.90 4.29 -12.26
N THR A 88 2.66 5.54 -11.88
CA THR A 88 3.72 6.48 -11.49
C THR A 88 4.47 6.00 -10.25
N ALA A 89 3.75 5.49 -9.24
CA ALA A 89 4.35 4.94 -8.04
C ALA A 89 5.24 3.72 -8.32
N GLN A 90 4.76 2.80 -9.16
CA GLN A 90 5.52 1.63 -9.60
C GLN A 90 6.81 2.04 -10.33
N GLN A 91 6.74 3.01 -11.25
CA GLN A 91 7.93 3.54 -11.95
C GLN A 91 8.95 4.19 -11.00
N ARG A 92 8.49 4.75 -9.88
CA ARG A 92 9.34 5.32 -8.82
C ARG A 92 9.90 4.27 -7.86
N GLY A 93 9.57 3.00 -8.05
CA GLY A 93 10.04 1.90 -7.22
C GLY A 93 9.25 1.72 -5.92
N ILE A 94 8.05 2.32 -5.79
CA ILE A 94 7.14 1.98 -4.71
C ILE A 94 6.63 0.55 -4.95
N LYS A 95 6.60 -0.27 -3.89
CA LYS A 95 6.20 -1.69 -4.00
C LYS A 95 4.69 -1.90 -4.05
N GLY A 96 3.94 -1.00 -3.40
CA GLY A 96 2.49 -1.11 -3.29
C GLY A 96 1.91 -0.08 -2.34
N PHE A 97 0.58 -0.07 -2.26
CA PHE A 97 -0.17 0.79 -1.35
C PHE A 97 -0.98 -0.05 -0.35
N ILE A 98 -1.06 0.44 0.88
CA ILE A 98 -2.06 0.05 1.89
C ILE A 98 -2.88 1.32 2.16
N ILE A 99 -4.18 1.28 1.96
CA ILE A 99 -5.06 2.45 2.01
C ILE A 99 -6.17 2.18 3.02
N ASP A 100 -6.27 3.02 4.04
CA ASP A 100 -7.48 3.13 4.84
C ASP A 100 -8.37 4.20 4.19
N GLY A 101 -9.22 3.77 3.26
CA GLY A 101 -9.94 4.66 2.34
C GLY A 101 -10.42 3.96 1.07
N VAL A 102 -10.63 4.71 -0.01
CA VAL A 102 -11.07 4.15 -1.29
C VAL A 102 -10.10 4.45 -2.44
N ILE A 103 -10.10 3.57 -3.44
CA ILE A 103 -9.28 3.67 -4.65
C ILE A 103 -10.15 3.39 -5.89
N ARG A 104 -9.80 3.98 -7.04
CA ARG A 104 -10.49 3.77 -8.32
C ARG A 104 -9.62 3.06 -9.36
N ASP A 105 -10.19 2.81 -10.54
CA ASP A 105 -9.51 2.24 -11.71
C ASP A 105 -8.96 0.82 -11.47
N VAL A 106 -9.67 0.00 -10.69
CA VAL A 106 -9.28 -1.38 -10.30
C VAL A 106 -8.82 -2.23 -11.49
N GLY A 107 -9.49 -2.11 -12.64
CA GLY A 107 -9.13 -2.85 -13.85
C GLY A 107 -7.76 -2.47 -14.41
N GLU A 108 -7.35 -1.20 -14.31
CA GLU A 108 -6.02 -0.74 -14.70
C GLU A 108 -4.96 -1.22 -13.71
N ILE A 109 -5.22 -1.06 -12.41
CA ILE A 109 -4.31 -1.49 -11.34
C ILE A 109 -4.00 -2.98 -11.46
N ARG A 110 -5.03 -3.80 -11.71
CA ARG A 110 -4.87 -5.25 -11.95
C ARG A 110 -4.00 -5.55 -13.18
N ARG A 111 -4.10 -4.77 -14.26
CA ARG A 111 -3.27 -4.95 -15.46
C ARG A 111 -1.82 -4.52 -15.24
N LEU A 112 -1.59 -3.53 -14.38
CA LEU A 112 -0.26 -3.07 -13.98
C LEU A 112 0.45 -4.04 -13.02
N ASP A 113 -0.29 -5.01 -12.47
CA ASP A 113 0.15 -5.91 -11.39
C ASP A 113 0.74 -5.14 -10.19
N PHE A 114 0.14 -3.99 -9.88
CA PHE A 114 0.54 -3.17 -8.74
C PHE A 114 -0.27 -3.55 -7.50
N SER A 115 0.41 -3.95 -6.44
CA SER A 115 -0.25 -4.49 -5.25
C SER A 115 -0.88 -3.37 -4.41
N VAL A 116 -2.19 -3.44 -4.22
CA VAL A 116 -2.97 -2.49 -3.42
C VAL A 116 -3.85 -3.25 -2.44
N TYR A 117 -3.85 -2.80 -1.19
CA TYR A 117 -4.80 -3.18 -0.17
C TYR A 117 -5.62 -1.94 0.20
N ALA A 118 -6.95 -2.07 0.22
CA ALA A 118 -7.88 -1.00 0.56
C ALA A 118 -9.17 -1.56 1.17
#